data_AF-A0A7W8TSL9-F1
#
_entry.id   AF-A0A7W8TSL9-F1
#
_cell.length_a   1.000
_cell.length_b   1.000
_cell.length_c   1.000
_cell.angle_alpha   90.00
_cell.angle_beta   90.00
_cell.angle_gamma   90.00
#
_symmetry.space_group_name_H-M   'P 1'
#
loop_
_entity.id
_entity.type
_entity.pdbx_description
1 polymer ?
#
loop_
_entity_poly.entity_id
_entity_poly.type
_entity_poly.pdbx_seq_one_letter_code
_entity_poly.pdbx_strand_id
1 'polypeptide(L)'
;MTDRAENDYESWQVPIYEHEELAEFERLSVLACGIHRIRFNDGPSLDVLIEGLEKLDGWKRVPVFFNGAVGNRSDKQGPFFSGRGLASSAGYGFVAISDPSTTLSKNLGLAWYAGNQFSTLEEPVLRVLKTVQRLLGLQLLLIGGSGGGFAALKFASLVGETATALAWNPQSDILKYNEDAVKKYLVAAFPAESVSFVDEENWSDGASDFLKRNNIRHELLTLPARPGNTVLLQNASDWHVSAHLSPLARAWEIREVLHGIHTDGKGTFVLISDFGDGHASPPAGSLQAAIVSLAKLGSSANETVLELKIRPELSKGEPRLLPTDLSARRKEILDATRLSVARDTSHEAIVAVEHDGFIHNYGGIRYSFFVTTADGSERTVAFMPASNRRLEINEGDVSVGVRLRDGFGTEICEIVHSLDPEQQ
;
A
#
# COMPACT_ATOMS: atom_id res chain seq x y z
N MET A 1 19.68 27.03 0.32
CA MET A 1 18.33 27.64 0.32
C MET A 1 17.35 26.50 0.34
N THR A 2 16.54 26.38 1.38
CA THR A 2 15.58 25.27 1.52
C THR A 2 14.41 25.51 0.55
N ASP A 3 14.20 24.60 -0.40
CA ASP A 3 13.07 24.62 -1.35
C ASP A 3 11.75 24.21 -0.67
N ARG A 4 11.45 24.84 0.48
CA ARG A 4 10.20 24.63 1.21
C ARG A 4 9.04 25.08 0.32
N ALA A 5 8.00 24.26 0.27
CA ALA A 5 6.78 24.60 -0.44
C ALA A 5 5.85 25.37 0.50
N GLU A 6 5.25 26.44 -0.02
CA GLU A 6 4.18 27.17 0.67
C GLU A 6 2.85 26.44 0.51
N ASN A 7 1.99 26.63 1.51
CA ASN A 7 0.62 26.14 1.53
C ASN A 7 -0.34 27.25 1.06
N ASP A 8 -1.24 26.93 0.16
CA ASP A 8 -2.35 27.76 -0.31
C ASP A 8 -3.63 27.39 0.43
N TYR A 9 -3.85 28.04 1.57
CA TYR A 9 -5.07 27.85 2.36
C TYR A 9 -6.29 28.54 1.74
N GLU A 10 -6.10 29.60 0.96
CA GLU A 10 -7.20 30.37 0.36
C GLU A 10 -7.99 29.53 -0.64
N SER A 11 -7.31 28.66 -1.39
CA SER A 11 -7.93 27.72 -2.33
C SER A 11 -9.00 26.81 -1.72
N TRP A 12 -8.96 26.56 -0.41
CA TRP A 12 -9.90 25.68 0.27
C TRP A 12 -11.25 26.35 0.58
N GLN A 13 -11.29 27.69 0.61
CA GLN A 13 -12.49 28.50 0.86
C GLN A 13 -13.24 28.13 2.15
N VAL A 14 -12.49 27.88 3.23
CA VAL A 14 -13.01 27.56 4.57
C VAL A 14 -12.32 28.40 5.63
N PRO A 15 -12.92 28.57 6.83
CA PRO A 15 -12.25 29.26 7.95
C PRO A 15 -10.93 28.58 8.32
N ILE A 16 -9.97 29.38 8.77
CA ILE A 16 -8.67 28.93 9.26
C ILE A 16 -8.58 29.21 10.76
N TYR A 17 -8.22 28.19 11.53
CA TYR A 17 -8.02 28.25 12.97
C TYR A 17 -6.56 27.94 13.28
N GLU A 18 -5.83 28.91 13.81
CA GLU A 18 -4.43 28.75 14.21
C GLU A 18 -4.35 28.20 15.65
N HIS A 19 -3.47 27.23 15.86
CA HIS A 19 -3.10 26.70 17.18
C HIS A 19 -1.57 26.78 17.29
N GLU A 20 -1.07 27.51 18.28
CA GLU A 20 0.37 27.73 18.48
C GLU A 20 1.09 26.45 18.92
N GLU A 21 0.34 25.52 19.52
CA GLU A 21 0.82 24.21 19.92
C GLU A 21 -0.31 23.18 19.87
N LEU A 22 0.05 21.90 19.82
CA LEU A 22 -0.90 20.79 19.86
C LEU A 22 -1.82 20.84 21.09
N ALA A 23 -1.31 21.30 22.23
CA ALA A 23 -2.10 21.37 23.46
C ALA A 23 -3.24 22.39 23.39
N GLU A 24 -3.16 23.42 22.54
CA GLU A 24 -4.29 24.33 22.28
C GLU A 24 -5.43 23.64 21.56
N PHE A 25 -5.11 22.86 20.52
CA PHE A 25 -6.10 22.05 19.81
C PHE A 25 -6.78 21.03 20.74
N GLU A 26 -6.03 20.38 21.62
CA GLU A 26 -6.57 19.42 22.58
C GLU A 26 -7.50 20.06 23.62
N ARG A 27 -7.29 21.34 23.96
CA ARG A 27 -8.11 22.11 24.91
C ARG A 27 -9.42 22.61 24.31
N LEU A 28 -9.65 22.44 23.00
CA LEU A 28 -10.91 22.80 22.38
C LEU A 28 -12.08 22.12 23.10
N SER A 29 -13.17 22.87 23.25
CA SER A 29 -14.46 22.39 23.77
C SER A 29 -15.44 22.03 22.65
N VAL A 30 -15.25 22.59 21.46
CA VAL A 30 -16.05 22.36 20.25
C VAL A 30 -15.11 22.24 19.06
N LEU A 31 -15.42 21.29 18.17
CA LEU A 31 -14.69 21.12 16.92
C LEU A 31 -15.41 21.90 15.81
N ALA A 32 -14.82 22.99 15.34
CA ALA A 32 -15.38 23.82 14.27
C ALA A 32 -15.03 23.24 12.89
N CYS A 33 -15.87 23.53 11.89
CA CYS A 33 -15.54 23.22 10.49
C CYS A 33 -14.59 24.28 9.92
N GLY A 34 -13.50 23.84 9.29
CA GLY A 34 -12.41 24.68 8.79
C GLY A 34 -11.08 23.93 8.77
N ILE A 35 -10.00 24.65 8.46
CA ILE A 35 -8.64 24.14 8.57
C ILE A 35 -8.08 24.54 9.93
N HIS A 36 -7.77 23.55 10.76
CA HIS A 36 -7.02 23.72 12.00
C HIS A 36 -5.54 23.55 11.70
N ARG A 37 -4.76 24.62 11.85
CA ARG A 37 -3.32 24.64 11.64
C ARG A 37 -2.61 24.53 12.97
N ILE A 38 -1.98 23.39 13.22
CA ILE A 38 -1.34 23.07 14.50
C ILE A 38 0.17 23.18 14.34
N ARG A 39 0.81 24.16 14.98
CA ARG A 39 2.25 24.39 14.83
C ARG A 39 3.08 23.38 15.61
N PHE A 40 4.27 23.06 15.06
CA PHE A 40 5.29 22.25 15.70
C PHE A 40 6.64 22.97 15.66
N ASN A 41 7.09 23.50 16.80
CA ASN A 41 8.43 24.10 16.92
C ASN A 41 8.79 24.96 15.68
N ASP A 42 9.94 24.70 15.05
CA ASP A 42 10.45 25.37 13.84
C ASP A 42 10.09 24.65 12.51
N GLY A 43 9.21 23.65 12.59
CA GLY A 43 8.79 22.79 11.49
C GLY A 43 7.49 23.23 10.81
N PRO A 44 7.06 22.50 9.77
CA PRO A 44 5.74 22.70 9.15
C PRO A 44 4.59 22.33 10.10
N SER A 45 3.44 23.00 9.96
CA SER A 45 2.24 22.74 10.75
C SER A 45 1.53 21.45 10.36
N LEU A 46 0.97 20.73 11.33
CA LEU A 46 -0.02 19.68 11.09
C LEU A 46 -1.37 20.31 10.82
N ASP A 47 -1.80 20.25 9.57
CA ASP A 47 -3.07 20.82 9.15
C ASP A 47 -4.17 19.74 9.14
N VAL A 48 -5.32 20.09 9.70
CA VAL A 48 -6.50 19.21 9.82
C VAL A 48 -7.71 19.93 9.23
N LEU A 49 -8.27 19.39 8.15
CA LEU A 49 -9.50 19.88 7.54
C LEU A 49 -10.70 19.17 8.14
N ILE A 50 -11.72 19.92 8.54
CA ILE A 50 -12.98 19.42 9.08
C ILE A 50 -14.13 20.06 8.31
N GLU A 51 -15.01 19.25 7.73
CA GLU A 51 -16.17 19.73 6.98
C GLU A 51 -17.40 18.86 7.23
N GLY A 52 -18.58 19.48 7.22
CA GLY A 52 -19.87 18.79 7.16
C GLY A 52 -20.23 17.99 8.41
N LEU A 53 -19.73 18.36 9.59
CA LEU A 53 -19.99 17.61 10.83
C LEU A 53 -21.50 17.47 11.14
N GLU A 54 -22.33 18.42 10.71
CA GLU A 54 -23.79 18.36 10.81
C GLU A 54 -24.42 17.18 10.05
N LYS A 55 -23.70 16.61 9.08
CA LYS A 55 -24.15 15.47 8.26
C LYS A 55 -23.78 14.11 8.87
N LEU A 56 -23.22 14.10 10.07
CA LEU A 56 -22.85 12.89 10.80
C LEU A 56 -23.97 12.37 11.70
N ASP A 57 -25.19 12.90 11.60
CA ASP A 57 -26.32 12.39 12.38
C ASP A 57 -26.59 10.91 12.09
N GLY A 58 -26.71 10.11 13.15
CA GLY A 58 -26.81 8.65 13.08
C GLY A 58 -25.52 7.90 12.75
N TRP A 59 -24.40 8.58 12.49
CA TRP A 59 -23.09 7.93 12.30
C TRP A 59 -22.53 7.49 13.66
N LYS A 60 -21.77 6.41 13.66
CA LYS A 60 -21.01 5.94 14.85
C LYS A 60 -19.53 6.18 14.73
N ARG A 61 -19.04 6.32 13.50
CA ARG A 61 -17.64 6.59 13.22
C ARG A 61 -17.52 7.82 12.36
N VAL A 62 -16.59 8.70 12.68
CA VAL A 62 -16.22 9.81 11.80
C VAL A 62 -15.19 9.33 10.78
N PRO A 63 -15.41 9.55 9.47
CA PRO A 63 -14.39 9.34 8.44
C PRO A 63 -13.21 10.26 8.66
N VAL A 64 -12.01 9.69 8.75
CA VAL A 64 -10.74 10.43 8.83
C VAL A 64 -9.84 10.01 7.68
N PHE A 65 -9.53 10.93 6.79
CA PHE A 65 -8.75 10.66 5.58
C PHE A 65 -7.28 11.00 5.75
N PHE A 66 -6.44 10.07 5.29
CA PHE A 66 -5.01 10.25 5.08
C PHE A 66 -4.72 10.28 3.56
N ASN A 67 -3.94 11.26 3.11
CA ASN A 67 -3.59 11.39 1.71
C ASN A 67 -2.49 10.40 1.30
N GLY A 68 -2.62 9.86 0.09
CA GLY A 68 -1.55 9.14 -0.59
C GLY A 68 -0.56 10.08 -1.26
N ALA A 69 0.20 9.55 -2.22
CA ALA A 69 1.15 10.34 -2.99
C ALA A 69 0.45 11.45 -3.79
N VAL A 70 1.00 12.66 -3.72
CA VAL A 70 0.57 13.81 -4.51
C VAL A 70 1.31 13.81 -5.84
N GLY A 71 0.61 13.39 -6.91
CA GLY A 71 1.15 13.45 -8.27
C GLY A 71 1.37 14.88 -8.75
N ASN A 72 2.38 15.09 -9.61
CA ASN A 72 2.83 16.41 -10.09
C ASN A 72 3.07 17.40 -8.95
N ARG A 73 3.79 16.93 -7.92
CA ARG A 73 4.01 17.67 -6.68
C ARG A 73 4.64 19.06 -6.91
N SER A 74 5.50 19.20 -7.91
CA SER A 74 6.19 20.46 -8.26
C SER A 74 5.22 21.60 -8.59
N ASP A 75 4.03 21.26 -9.09
CA ASP A 75 3.07 22.23 -9.66
C ASP A 75 1.94 22.55 -8.68
N LYS A 76 2.02 22.06 -7.44
CA LYS A 76 0.94 22.13 -6.45
C LYS A 76 1.42 22.70 -5.13
N GLN A 77 0.51 23.39 -4.46
CA GLN A 77 0.69 23.91 -3.11
C GLN A 77 -0.20 23.13 -2.15
N GLY A 78 0.30 22.87 -0.94
CA GLY A 78 -0.47 22.18 0.10
C GLY A 78 -1.43 23.15 0.81
N PRO A 79 -2.01 22.78 1.96
CA PRO A 79 -2.02 21.42 2.51
C PRO A 79 -2.76 20.45 1.58
N PHE A 80 -2.42 19.17 1.66
CA PHE A 80 -3.00 18.14 0.79
C PHE A 80 -4.00 17.29 1.57
N PHE A 81 -5.29 17.54 1.37
CA PHE A 81 -6.35 16.74 1.97
C PHE A 81 -6.96 15.78 0.94
N SER A 82 -7.29 14.58 1.41
CA SER A 82 -8.07 13.58 0.66
C SER A 82 -9.50 13.47 1.22
N GLY A 83 -10.40 12.87 0.44
CA GLY A 83 -11.76 12.55 0.91
C GLY A 83 -12.84 13.57 0.57
N ARG A 84 -12.51 14.86 0.33
CA ARG A 84 -13.51 15.92 0.05
C ARG A 84 -14.45 15.56 -1.11
N GLY A 85 -13.92 15.02 -2.21
CA GLY A 85 -14.74 14.59 -3.36
C GLY A 85 -15.67 13.41 -3.06
N LEU A 86 -15.19 12.42 -2.28
CA LEU A 86 -16.01 11.28 -1.85
C LEU A 86 -17.12 11.74 -0.90
N ALA A 87 -16.78 12.58 0.08
CA ALA A 87 -17.69 13.13 1.07
C ALA A 87 -18.77 14.02 0.45
N SER A 88 -18.40 14.91 -0.47
CA SER A 88 -19.34 15.77 -1.18
C SER A 88 -20.35 14.95 -1.99
N SER A 89 -19.86 13.96 -2.74
CA SER A 89 -20.71 13.11 -3.59
C SER A 89 -21.67 12.21 -2.80
N ALA A 90 -21.25 11.72 -1.63
CA ALA A 90 -22.05 10.82 -0.79
C ALA A 90 -22.79 11.53 0.36
N GLY A 91 -22.58 12.84 0.54
CA GLY A 91 -23.33 13.68 1.47
C GLY A 91 -23.01 13.47 2.95
N TYR A 92 -21.73 13.26 3.32
CA TYR A 92 -21.32 13.07 4.72
C TYR A 92 -20.24 14.05 5.19
N GLY A 93 -20.09 14.18 6.51
CA GLY A 93 -19.01 14.95 7.15
C GLY A 93 -17.72 14.14 7.28
N PHE A 94 -16.58 14.81 7.35
CA PHE A 94 -15.29 14.14 7.46
C PHE A 94 -14.23 15.00 8.13
N VAL A 95 -13.16 14.33 8.54
CA VAL A 95 -11.88 14.92 8.91
C VAL A 95 -10.83 14.48 7.90
N ALA A 96 -9.90 15.34 7.53
CA ALA A 96 -8.74 14.97 6.72
C ALA A 96 -7.48 15.57 7.32
N ILE A 97 -6.40 14.79 7.35
CA ILE A 97 -5.12 15.21 7.92
C ILE A 97 -4.11 15.33 6.79
N SER A 98 -3.45 16.47 6.65
CA SER A 98 -2.36 16.64 5.69
C SER A 98 -1.05 16.19 6.31
N ASP A 99 -0.22 15.46 5.58
CA ASP A 99 1.13 15.12 6.03
C ASP A 99 2.06 16.35 5.94
N PRO A 100 2.52 16.91 7.07
CA PRO A 100 3.29 18.15 7.09
C PRO A 100 4.67 17.98 6.45
N SER A 101 5.24 16.78 6.43
CA SER A 101 6.55 16.53 5.82
C SER A 101 6.55 16.81 4.31
N THR A 102 5.40 16.70 3.63
CA THR A 102 5.29 16.97 2.18
C THR A 102 5.53 18.44 1.80
N THR A 103 5.59 19.35 2.77
CA THR A 103 5.91 20.78 2.57
C THR A 103 7.41 21.07 2.60
N LEU A 104 8.24 20.11 3.05
CA LEU A 104 9.68 20.29 3.19
C LEU A 104 10.42 20.41 1.85
N SER A 105 9.80 19.91 0.77
CA SER A 105 10.32 20.03 -0.59
C SER A 105 9.19 20.05 -1.61
N LYS A 106 9.32 20.85 -2.67
CA LYS A 106 8.41 20.83 -3.84
C LYS A 106 8.48 19.54 -4.66
N ASN A 107 9.42 18.66 -4.36
CA ASN A 107 9.56 17.35 -5.01
C ASN A 107 9.13 16.18 -4.12
N LEU A 108 8.66 16.46 -2.89
CA LEU A 108 8.24 15.44 -1.94
C LEU A 108 6.71 15.25 -1.97
N GLY A 109 6.27 14.27 -2.75
CA GLY A 109 4.84 13.95 -2.90
C GLY A 109 4.25 13.03 -1.83
N LEU A 110 5.08 12.36 -1.01
CA LEU A 110 4.64 11.36 -0.04
C LEU A 110 5.62 11.24 1.12
N ALA A 111 5.12 11.18 2.36
CA ALA A 111 5.94 11.03 3.57
C ALA A 111 5.31 10.14 4.68
N TRP A 112 4.25 9.39 4.35
CA TRP A 112 3.63 8.32 5.17
C TRP A 112 3.26 8.70 6.61
N TYR A 113 3.16 10.00 6.90
CA TYR A 113 2.97 10.53 8.25
C TYR A 113 4.01 9.94 9.22
N ALA A 114 5.23 9.68 8.72
CA ALA A 114 6.28 9.02 9.47
C ALA A 114 7.03 10.01 10.37
N GLY A 115 7.23 11.23 9.90
CA GLY A 115 7.97 12.26 10.62
C GLY A 115 8.89 13.05 9.72
N ASN A 116 9.66 13.92 10.36
CA ASN A 116 10.80 14.63 9.80
C ASN A 116 11.71 15.08 10.94
N GLN A 117 12.81 15.75 10.62
CA GLN A 117 13.79 16.29 11.58
C GLN A 117 13.20 17.21 12.66
N PHE A 118 12.00 17.79 12.44
CA PHE A 118 11.35 18.68 13.41
C PHE A 118 10.38 17.95 14.35
N SER A 119 9.81 16.81 13.91
CA SER A 119 8.81 16.07 14.69
C SER A 119 8.62 14.64 14.17
N THR A 120 8.52 13.68 15.09
CA THR A 120 7.90 12.39 14.80
C THR A 120 6.39 12.57 14.77
N LEU A 121 5.73 12.15 13.70
CA LEU A 121 4.30 12.45 13.51
C LEU A 121 3.35 11.45 14.19
N GLU A 122 3.88 10.36 14.75
CA GLU A 122 3.06 9.33 15.39
C GLU A 122 2.29 9.88 16.60
N GLU A 123 2.96 10.53 17.55
CA GLU A 123 2.32 11.05 18.77
C GLU A 123 1.39 12.23 18.48
N PRO A 124 1.76 13.24 17.67
CA PRO A 124 0.88 14.36 17.38
C PRO A 124 -0.39 13.97 16.64
N VAL A 125 -0.28 13.11 15.63
CA VAL A 125 -1.46 12.63 14.90
C VAL A 125 -2.36 11.82 15.81
N LEU A 126 -1.81 10.96 16.68
CA LEU A 126 -2.61 10.19 17.63
C LEU A 126 -3.39 11.10 18.60
N ARG A 127 -2.78 12.19 19.06
CA ARG A 127 -3.45 13.19 19.93
C ARG A 127 -4.54 13.97 19.21
N VAL A 128 -4.32 14.33 17.94
CA VAL A 128 -5.36 14.92 17.09
C VAL A 128 -6.54 13.95 16.95
N LEU A 129 -6.28 12.69 16.60
CA LEU A 129 -7.30 11.65 16.44
C LEU A 129 -8.11 11.44 17.72
N LYS A 130 -7.44 11.34 18.87
CA LYS A 130 -8.10 11.23 20.19
C LYS A 130 -8.93 12.45 20.54
N THR A 131 -8.48 13.65 20.17
CA THR A 131 -9.23 14.89 20.39
C THR A 131 -10.48 14.95 19.51
N VAL A 132 -10.36 14.58 18.23
CA VAL A 132 -11.51 14.47 17.31
C VAL A 132 -12.54 13.47 17.86
N GLN A 133 -12.09 12.26 18.25
CA GLN A 133 -12.94 11.24 18.87
C GLN A 133 -13.65 11.77 20.13
N ARG A 134 -12.91 12.43 21.02
CA ARG A 134 -13.44 13.00 22.27
C ARG A 134 -14.51 14.06 22.01
N LEU A 135 -14.26 14.98 21.08
CA LEU A 135 -15.13 16.12 20.80
C LEU A 135 -16.40 15.73 20.05
N LEU A 136 -16.32 14.74 19.16
CA LEU A 136 -17.47 14.27 18.41
C LEU A 136 -18.26 13.18 19.14
N GLY A 137 -17.64 12.49 20.12
CA GLY A 137 -18.23 11.31 20.75
C GLY A 137 -18.38 10.14 19.78
N LEU A 138 -17.62 10.13 18.67
CA LEU A 138 -17.65 9.13 17.62
C LEU A 138 -16.37 8.31 17.61
N GLN A 139 -16.49 7.02 17.25
CA GLN A 139 -15.32 6.20 16.91
C GLN A 139 -14.64 6.71 15.63
N LEU A 140 -13.47 6.18 15.31
CA LEU A 140 -12.72 6.61 14.13
C LEU A 140 -12.86 5.59 13.00
N LEU A 141 -13.13 6.07 11.79
CA LEU A 141 -12.98 5.30 10.56
C LEU A 141 -11.79 5.91 9.80
N LEU A 142 -10.62 5.27 9.90
CA LEU A 142 -9.38 5.75 9.30
C LEU A 142 -9.25 5.22 7.87
N ILE A 143 -9.09 6.14 6.91
CA ILE A 143 -9.26 5.86 5.49
C ILE A 143 -8.03 6.34 4.71
N GLY A 144 -7.52 5.51 3.81
CA GLY A 144 -6.46 5.95 2.91
C GLY A 144 -6.02 4.93 1.87
N GLY A 145 -5.51 5.42 0.75
CA GLY A 145 -4.92 4.61 -0.31
C GLY A 145 -3.42 4.70 -0.35
N SER A 146 -2.74 3.65 -0.79
CA SER A 146 -1.28 3.66 -0.94
C SER A 146 -0.64 4.16 0.36
N GLY A 147 0.15 5.25 0.31
CA GLY A 147 0.84 5.78 1.50
C GLY A 147 -0.11 6.30 2.59
N GLY A 148 -1.31 6.75 2.21
CA GLY A 148 -2.38 7.06 3.15
C GLY A 148 -2.98 5.79 3.78
N GLY A 149 -2.96 4.67 3.05
CA GLY A 149 -3.36 3.36 3.56
C GLY A 149 -2.40 2.82 4.61
N PHE A 150 -1.09 3.05 4.42
CA PHE A 150 -0.09 2.80 5.48
C PHE A 150 -0.42 3.59 6.75
N ALA A 151 -0.72 4.89 6.62
CA ALA A 151 -1.07 5.73 7.76
C ALA A 151 -2.38 5.30 8.43
N ALA A 152 -3.42 5.01 7.65
CA ALA A 152 -4.70 4.54 8.16
C ALA A 152 -4.55 3.27 9.00
N LEU A 153 -3.78 2.29 8.51
CA LEU A 153 -3.51 1.05 9.24
C LEU A 153 -2.65 1.28 10.49
N LYS A 154 -1.57 2.05 10.36
CA LYS A 154 -0.69 2.42 11.49
C LYS A 154 -1.49 3.04 12.62
N PHE A 155 -2.25 4.09 12.33
CA PHE A 155 -2.99 4.82 13.36
C PHE A 155 -4.19 4.03 13.88
N ALA A 156 -4.82 3.17 13.07
CA ALA A 156 -5.91 2.34 13.56
C ALA A 156 -5.39 1.31 14.59
N SER A 157 -4.22 0.73 14.34
CA SER A 157 -3.53 -0.14 15.30
C SER A 157 -3.15 0.58 16.60
N LEU A 158 -2.72 1.84 16.52
CA LEU A 158 -2.32 2.64 17.70
C LEU A 158 -3.51 3.18 18.50
N VAL A 159 -4.63 3.46 17.84
CA VAL A 159 -5.89 3.83 18.51
C VAL A 159 -6.54 2.60 19.16
N GLY A 160 -6.44 1.43 18.53
CA GLY A 160 -6.97 0.18 19.05
C GLY A 160 -8.46 -0.04 18.74
N GLU A 161 -9.20 -0.64 19.67
CA GLU A 161 -10.56 -1.15 19.47
C GLU A 161 -11.60 -0.10 19.02
N THR A 162 -11.33 1.18 19.24
CA THR A 162 -12.23 2.28 18.85
C THR A 162 -11.94 2.83 17.45
N ALA A 163 -11.02 2.22 16.71
CA ALA A 163 -10.74 2.52 15.31
C ALA A 163 -11.13 1.37 14.37
N THR A 164 -11.69 1.75 13.24
CA THR A 164 -11.89 0.91 12.06
C THR A 164 -10.99 1.43 10.95
N ALA A 165 -10.43 0.55 10.13
CA ALA A 165 -9.59 0.94 8.99
C ALA A 165 -10.25 0.53 7.66
N LEU A 166 -10.23 1.45 6.69
CA LEU A 166 -10.50 1.16 5.29
C LEU A 166 -9.28 1.61 4.48
N ALA A 167 -8.49 0.66 4.00
CA ALA A 167 -7.31 0.96 3.21
C ALA A 167 -7.37 0.29 1.84
N TRP A 168 -6.74 0.90 0.83
CA TRP A 168 -6.57 0.25 -0.47
C TRP A 168 -5.16 0.36 -1.02
N ASN A 169 -4.72 -0.72 -1.65
CA ASN A 169 -3.33 -0.93 -2.09
C ASN A 169 -2.29 -0.41 -1.07
N PRO A 170 -2.46 -0.67 0.24
CA PRO A 170 -1.62 -0.03 1.26
C PRO A 170 -0.17 -0.52 1.16
N GLN A 171 0.80 0.36 1.40
CA GLN A 171 2.13 -0.13 1.76
C GLN A 171 2.10 -0.71 3.18
N SER A 172 2.92 -1.72 3.41
CA SER A 172 3.18 -2.31 4.73
C SER A 172 4.54 -1.93 5.30
N ASP A 173 5.45 -1.47 4.45
CA ASP A 173 6.80 -1.03 4.79
C ASP A 173 7.20 0.10 3.83
N ILE A 174 7.56 1.26 4.38
CA ILE A 174 8.00 2.42 3.60
C ILE A 174 9.23 2.05 2.76
N LEU A 175 10.18 1.30 3.31
CA LEU A 175 11.45 0.97 2.64
C LEU A 175 11.30 -0.06 1.52
N LYS A 176 10.15 -0.74 1.43
CA LYS A 176 9.80 -1.65 0.33
C LYS A 176 8.97 -0.99 -0.76
N TYR A 177 8.73 0.32 -0.65
CA TYR A 177 8.09 1.08 -1.71
C TYR A 177 9.07 1.38 -2.86
N ASN A 178 8.72 2.30 -3.76
CA ASN A 178 9.61 2.82 -4.79
C ASN A 178 10.82 3.55 -4.17
N GLU A 179 12.02 3.08 -4.50
CA GLU A 179 13.29 3.59 -3.99
C GLU A 179 13.42 5.11 -4.15
N ASP A 180 13.18 5.65 -5.34
CA ASP A 180 13.31 7.10 -5.59
C ASP A 180 12.40 7.93 -4.68
N ALA A 181 11.17 7.47 -4.46
CA ALA A 181 10.22 8.14 -3.58
C ALA A 181 10.69 8.09 -2.11
N VAL A 182 11.23 6.96 -1.67
CA VAL A 182 11.76 6.78 -0.31
C VAL A 182 13.00 7.64 -0.09
N LYS A 183 13.96 7.63 -1.03
CA LYS A 183 15.17 8.45 -0.96
C LYS A 183 14.82 9.94 -0.95
N LYS A 184 13.87 10.39 -1.78
CA LYS A 184 13.36 11.79 -1.74
C LYS A 184 12.79 12.16 -0.38
N TYR A 185 12.03 11.27 0.25
CA TYR A 185 11.54 11.47 1.61
C TYR A 185 12.69 11.60 2.61
N LEU A 186 13.63 10.65 2.62
CA LEU A 186 14.74 10.64 3.58
C LEU A 186 15.61 11.90 3.45
N VAL A 187 15.92 12.31 2.23
CA VAL A 187 16.70 13.53 1.94
C VAL A 187 15.96 14.80 2.38
N ALA A 188 14.68 14.93 2.06
CA ALA A 188 13.92 16.13 2.39
C ALA A 188 13.55 16.22 3.89
N ALA A 189 13.24 15.09 4.51
CA ALA A 189 12.81 15.00 5.90
C ALA A 189 13.99 15.01 6.89
N PHE A 190 15.14 14.43 6.51
CA PHE A 190 16.34 14.26 7.35
C PHE A 190 17.62 14.58 6.57
N PRO A 191 17.82 15.85 6.15
CA PRO A 191 18.88 16.24 5.23
C PRO A 191 20.30 16.07 5.80
N ALA A 192 20.48 16.13 7.13
CA ALA A 192 21.81 15.97 7.73
C ALA A 192 22.19 14.49 7.86
N GLU A 193 21.22 13.64 8.21
CA GLU A 193 21.45 12.24 8.54
C GLU A 193 21.44 11.35 7.30
N SER A 194 20.59 11.65 6.31
CA SER A 194 20.43 10.84 5.09
C SER A 194 21.68 10.74 4.24
N VAL A 195 22.57 11.75 4.29
CA VAL A 195 23.85 11.77 3.57
C VAL A 195 24.71 10.55 3.90
N SER A 196 24.56 9.98 5.09
CA SER A 196 25.39 8.85 5.55
C SER A 196 25.00 7.49 4.98
N PHE A 197 23.84 7.34 4.33
CA PHE A 197 23.37 6.03 3.85
C PHE A 197 22.64 6.07 2.50
N VAL A 198 22.12 7.22 2.05
CA VAL A 198 21.16 7.26 0.92
C VAL A 198 21.78 6.87 -0.43
N ASP A 199 23.09 7.11 -0.60
CA ASP A 199 23.83 6.79 -1.83
C ASP A 199 24.61 5.47 -1.73
N GLU A 200 24.51 4.76 -0.61
CA GLU A 200 25.16 3.45 -0.43
C GLU A 200 24.39 2.34 -1.16
N GLU A 201 25.10 1.28 -1.57
CA GLU A 201 24.48 0.12 -2.24
C GLU A 201 23.43 -0.56 -1.34
N ASN A 202 23.70 -0.61 -0.03
CA ASN A 202 22.83 -1.13 1.01
C ASN A 202 22.00 -0.04 1.72
N TRP A 203 21.66 1.05 1.03
CA TRP A 203 20.97 2.22 1.61
C TRP A 203 19.75 1.88 2.48
N SER A 204 19.01 0.81 2.13
CA SER A 204 17.80 0.42 2.85
C SER A 204 18.08 -0.07 4.27
N ASP A 205 19.22 -0.72 4.50
CA ASP A 205 19.61 -1.21 5.83
C ASP A 205 20.02 -0.02 6.72
N GLY A 206 20.84 0.88 6.19
CA GLY A 206 21.20 2.13 6.86
C GLY A 206 19.98 2.99 7.19
N ALA A 207 19.03 3.09 6.24
CA ALA A 207 17.76 3.79 6.45
C ALA A 207 16.91 3.11 7.54
N SER A 208 16.77 1.78 7.54
CA SER A 208 16.06 1.03 8.58
C SER A 208 16.66 1.30 9.96
N ASP A 209 17.99 1.20 10.09
CA ASP A 209 18.69 1.43 11.36
C ASP A 209 18.55 2.86 11.85
N PHE A 210 18.60 3.84 10.94
CA PHE A 210 18.33 5.24 11.26
C PHE A 210 16.90 5.43 11.76
N LEU A 211 15.89 4.96 11.03
CA LEU A 211 14.48 5.14 11.38
C LEU A 211 14.15 4.48 12.71
N LYS A 212 14.63 3.25 12.95
CA LYS A 212 14.44 2.53 14.23
C LYS A 212 15.08 3.26 15.41
N ARG A 213 16.33 3.71 15.29
CA ARG A 213 17.03 4.45 16.36
C ARG A 213 16.34 5.76 16.73
N ASN A 214 15.65 6.38 15.77
CA ASN A 214 14.90 7.62 15.98
C ASN A 214 13.42 7.39 16.28
N ASN A 215 13.01 6.14 16.56
CA ASN A 215 11.63 5.77 16.86
C ASN A 215 10.63 6.18 15.76
N ILE A 216 11.08 6.17 14.50
CA ILE A 216 10.25 6.39 13.32
C ILE A 216 9.81 5.04 12.77
N ARG A 217 8.52 4.75 12.92
CA ARG A 217 7.94 3.50 12.43
C ARG A 217 7.80 3.51 10.91
N HIS A 218 8.55 2.64 10.26
CA HIS A 218 8.49 2.45 8.81
C HIS A 218 7.76 1.17 8.37
N GLU A 219 7.49 0.25 9.30
CA GLU A 219 6.84 -1.04 9.01
C GLU A 219 5.59 -1.27 9.89
N LEU A 220 4.57 -1.92 9.32
CA LEU A 220 3.33 -2.29 9.99
C LEU A 220 3.36 -3.70 10.59
N LEU A 221 4.31 -4.53 10.17
CA LEU A 221 4.36 -5.96 10.51
C LEU A 221 4.57 -6.20 12.00
N THR A 222 5.20 -5.26 12.70
CA THR A 222 5.58 -5.33 14.12
C THR A 222 4.66 -4.51 15.04
N LEU A 223 3.48 -4.10 14.55
CA LEU A 223 2.53 -3.33 15.35
C LEU A 223 2.00 -4.13 16.56
N PRO A 224 1.81 -3.47 17.71
CA PRO A 224 1.46 -4.13 18.97
C PRO A 224 0.05 -4.72 18.97
N ALA A 225 -0.84 -4.17 18.14
CA ALA A 225 -2.22 -4.59 18.02
C ALA A 225 -2.70 -4.41 16.57
N ARG A 226 -3.69 -5.22 16.19
CA ARG A 226 -4.38 -5.10 14.90
C ARG A 226 -5.71 -4.37 15.14
N PRO A 227 -6.19 -3.54 14.20
CA PRO A 227 -7.51 -2.94 14.37
C PRO A 227 -8.58 -4.02 14.22
N GLY A 228 -9.53 -4.08 15.16
CA GLY A 228 -10.53 -5.14 15.22
C GLY A 228 -11.59 -5.11 14.10
N ASN A 229 -11.61 -4.06 13.28
CA ASN A 229 -12.52 -3.94 12.15
C ASN A 229 -11.76 -3.29 10.98
N THR A 230 -11.21 -4.10 10.07
CA THR A 230 -10.32 -3.63 9.00
C THR A 230 -10.77 -4.18 7.65
N VAL A 231 -10.95 -3.30 6.67
CA VAL A 231 -11.18 -3.66 5.26
C VAL A 231 -9.99 -3.20 4.44
N LEU A 232 -9.33 -4.15 3.78
CA LEU A 232 -8.28 -3.89 2.80
C LEU A 232 -8.80 -4.19 1.41
N LEU A 233 -8.71 -3.24 0.49
CA LEU A 233 -9.02 -3.44 -0.92
C LEU A 233 -7.72 -3.50 -1.71
N GLN A 234 -7.46 -4.59 -2.42
CA GLN A 234 -6.23 -4.75 -3.17
C GLN A 234 -6.54 -4.95 -4.65
N ASN A 235 -5.94 -4.11 -5.49
CA ASN A 235 -6.00 -4.32 -6.92
C ASN A 235 -5.15 -5.55 -7.30
N ALA A 236 -5.72 -6.44 -8.10
CA ALA A 236 -5.13 -7.72 -8.46
C ALA A 236 -3.83 -7.59 -9.28
N SER A 237 -3.77 -6.62 -10.21
CA SER A 237 -2.58 -6.43 -11.05
C SER A 237 -1.47 -5.60 -10.41
N ASP A 238 -1.67 -5.12 -9.19
CA ASP A 238 -0.75 -4.22 -8.52
C ASP A 238 0.48 -4.97 -7.97
N TRP A 239 1.66 -4.40 -8.17
CA TRP A 239 2.91 -4.94 -7.63
C TRP A 239 2.94 -4.89 -6.08
N HIS A 240 2.09 -4.05 -5.47
CA HIS A 240 1.86 -4.02 -4.03
C HIS A 240 1.36 -5.37 -3.48
N VAL A 241 0.74 -6.23 -4.30
CA VAL A 241 0.34 -7.57 -3.86
C VAL A 241 1.55 -8.34 -3.31
N SER A 242 2.62 -8.43 -4.10
CA SER A 242 3.84 -9.14 -3.70
C SER A 242 4.69 -8.36 -2.70
N ALA A 243 4.80 -7.04 -2.87
CA ALA A 243 5.72 -6.22 -2.06
C ALA A 243 5.16 -5.85 -0.69
N HIS A 244 3.83 -5.76 -0.54
CA HIS A 244 3.19 -5.22 0.66
C HIS A 244 2.09 -6.13 1.22
N LEU A 245 1.10 -6.52 0.41
CA LEU A 245 0.01 -7.36 0.91
C LEU A 245 0.53 -8.74 1.35
N SER A 246 1.41 -9.36 0.58
CA SER A 246 1.94 -10.71 0.87
C SER A 246 2.72 -10.76 2.19
N PRO A 247 3.71 -9.89 2.46
CA PRO A 247 4.34 -9.78 3.79
C PRO A 247 3.34 -9.51 4.91
N LEU A 248 2.39 -8.60 4.69
CA LEU A 248 1.37 -8.26 5.68
C LEU A 248 0.46 -9.46 5.97
N ALA A 249 -0.01 -10.16 4.95
CA ALA A 249 -0.87 -11.33 5.06
C ALA A 249 -0.16 -12.47 5.82
N ARG A 250 1.14 -12.67 5.61
CA ARG A 250 1.92 -13.64 6.39
C ARG A 250 2.03 -13.23 7.85
N ALA A 251 2.42 -11.99 8.14
CA ALA A 251 2.55 -11.48 9.50
C ALA A 251 1.22 -11.46 10.25
N TRP A 252 0.12 -11.21 9.52
CA TRP A 252 -1.22 -11.11 10.08
C TRP A 252 -2.02 -12.41 9.99
N GLU A 253 -1.42 -13.49 9.48
CA GLU A 253 -2.10 -14.79 9.28
C GLU A 253 -3.38 -14.68 8.43
N ILE A 254 -3.42 -13.74 7.49
CA ILE A 254 -4.56 -13.54 6.60
C ILE A 254 -4.55 -14.65 5.55
N ARG A 255 -5.64 -15.41 5.46
CA ARG A 255 -5.80 -16.54 4.54
C ARG A 255 -7.02 -16.37 3.66
N GLU A 256 -6.97 -16.91 2.45
CA GLU A 256 -8.13 -16.94 1.57
C GLU A 256 -9.21 -17.86 2.15
N VAL A 257 -10.46 -17.39 2.15
CA VAL A 257 -11.63 -18.17 2.62
C VAL A 257 -12.69 -18.32 1.52
N LEU A 258 -12.71 -17.40 0.57
CA LEU A 258 -13.51 -17.43 -0.65
C LEU A 258 -12.71 -16.69 -1.72
N HIS A 259 -12.88 -17.02 -3.01
CA HIS A 259 -12.05 -16.44 -4.08
C HIS A 259 -11.93 -14.91 -4.00
N GLY A 260 -10.70 -14.42 -3.78
CA GLY A 260 -10.38 -13.00 -3.60
C GLY A 260 -10.80 -12.39 -2.26
N ILE A 261 -11.41 -13.15 -1.35
CA ILE A 261 -11.71 -12.74 0.03
C ILE A 261 -10.77 -13.47 0.97
N HIS A 262 -9.96 -12.69 1.68
CA HIS A 262 -9.03 -13.19 2.67
C HIS A 262 -9.34 -12.61 4.04
N THR A 263 -9.07 -13.34 5.12
CA THR A 263 -9.28 -12.88 6.49
C THR A 263 -8.31 -13.54 7.46
N ASP A 264 -8.04 -12.86 8.58
CA ASP A 264 -7.33 -13.43 9.72
C ASP A 264 -8.27 -14.09 10.76
N GLY A 265 -9.59 -14.05 10.52
CA GLY A 265 -10.61 -14.52 11.45
C GLY A 265 -10.75 -13.66 12.72
N LYS A 266 -10.03 -12.54 12.82
CA LYS A 266 -9.95 -11.65 14.00
C LYS A 266 -10.47 -10.23 13.72
N GLY A 267 -11.06 -10.01 12.55
CA GLY A 267 -11.68 -8.72 12.18
C GLY A 267 -11.03 -8.01 10.99
N THR A 268 -9.97 -8.58 10.41
CA THR A 268 -9.39 -8.08 9.15
C THR A 268 -9.96 -8.85 7.97
N PHE A 269 -10.44 -8.13 6.96
CA PHE A 269 -10.87 -8.68 5.68
C PHE A 269 -10.16 -7.98 4.54
N VAL A 270 -9.71 -8.77 3.56
CA VAL A 270 -9.07 -8.31 2.34
C VAL A 270 -9.93 -8.73 1.16
N LEU A 271 -10.28 -7.79 0.30
CA LEU A 271 -10.87 -8.04 -1.00
C LEU A 271 -9.83 -7.76 -2.08
N ILE A 272 -9.32 -8.82 -2.70
CA ILE A 272 -8.53 -8.75 -3.93
C ILE A 272 -9.49 -8.79 -5.11
N SER A 273 -9.42 -7.77 -5.97
CA SER A 273 -10.19 -7.74 -7.22
C SER A 273 -9.51 -6.87 -8.27
N ASP A 274 -10.03 -6.90 -9.49
CA ASP A 274 -9.56 -6.07 -10.60
C ASP A 274 -10.22 -4.68 -10.55
N PHE A 275 -9.42 -3.66 -10.23
CA PHE A 275 -9.81 -2.26 -10.26
C PHE A 275 -9.32 -1.56 -11.55
N GLY A 276 -8.56 -2.26 -12.40
CA GLY A 276 -7.83 -1.74 -13.56
C GLY A 276 -6.33 -2.05 -13.51
N ASP A 277 -5.61 -1.74 -14.57
CA ASP A 277 -4.19 -2.08 -14.70
C ASP A 277 -3.27 -1.33 -13.71
N GLY A 278 -2.27 -2.05 -13.19
CA GLY A 278 -1.19 -1.50 -12.36
C GLY A 278 -1.66 -1.05 -10.98
N HIS A 279 -1.31 0.17 -10.57
CA HIS A 279 -1.64 0.73 -9.24
C HIS A 279 -3.01 1.45 -9.23
N ALA A 280 -4.03 0.82 -9.84
CA ALA A 280 -5.38 1.37 -9.94
C ALA A 280 -6.08 1.44 -8.57
N SER A 281 -6.78 2.55 -8.31
CA SER A 281 -7.61 2.69 -7.11
C SER A 281 -8.98 2.02 -7.29
N PRO A 282 -9.64 1.57 -6.20
CA PRO A 282 -11.00 1.07 -6.29
C PRO A 282 -11.96 2.12 -6.88
N PRO A 283 -13.03 1.70 -7.58
CA PRO A 283 -14.06 2.61 -8.07
C PRO A 283 -14.65 3.48 -6.94
N ALA A 284 -14.84 4.77 -7.20
CA ALA A 284 -15.28 5.73 -6.19
C ALA A 284 -16.61 5.33 -5.52
N GLY A 285 -17.57 4.79 -6.27
CA GLY A 285 -18.86 4.31 -5.73
C GLY A 285 -18.71 3.15 -4.75
N SER A 286 -17.71 2.29 -4.95
CA SER A 286 -17.39 1.19 -4.04
C SER A 286 -16.72 1.70 -2.76
N LEU A 287 -15.82 2.69 -2.87
CA LEU A 287 -15.26 3.36 -1.68
C LEU A 287 -16.36 4.06 -0.87
N GLN A 288 -17.25 4.80 -1.51
CA GLN A 288 -18.38 5.46 -0.85
C GLN A 288 -19.27 4.46 -0.11
N ALA A 289 -19.60 3.35 -0.75
CA ALA A 289 -20.38 2.29 -0.13
C ALA A 289 -19.69 1.68 1.09
N ALA A 290 -18.38 1.38 0.98
CA ALA A 290 -17.59 0.86 2.08
C ALA A 290 -17.56 1.82 3.26
N ILE A 291 -17.36 3.13 3.00
CA ILE A 291 -17.33 4.17 4.03
C ILE A 291 -18.67 4.26 4.74
N VAL A 292 -19.78 4.33 3.99
CA VAL A 292 -21.12 4.42 4.56
C VAL A 292 -21.49 3.17 5.35
N SER A 293 -21.10 1.98 4.88
CA SER A 293 -21.30 0.73 5.62
C SER A 293 -20.51 0.77 6.94
N LEU A 294 -19.20 0.97 6.87
CA LEU A 294 -18.32 0.94 8.05
C LEU A 294 -18.60 2.06 9.06
N ALA A 295 -19.22 3.16 8.64
CA ALA A 295 -19.56 4.26 9.53
C ALA A 295 -20.79 4.00 10.43
N LYS A 296 -21.64 3.04 10.07
CA LYS A 296 -22.89 2.73 10.79
C LYS A 296 -22.69 1.68 11.90
N LEU A 297 -23.64 1.65 12.85
CA LEU A 297 -23.64 0.66 13.95
C LEU A 297 -23.97 -0.74 13.41
N GLY A 298 -23.28 -1.76 13.92
CA GLY A 298 -23.54 -3.17 13.59
C GLY A 298 -22.78 -3.68 12.37
N SER A 299 -22.37 -2.79 11.45
CA SER A 299 -21.63 -3.16 10.25
C SER A 299 -20.21 -3.60 10.56
N SER A 300 -19.90 -4.83 10.17
CA SER A 300 -18.59 -5.46 10.25
C SER A 300 -17.81 -5.34 8.93
N ALA A 301 -16.50 -5.52 9.01
CA ALA A 301 -15.63 -5.65 7.85
C ALA A 301 -16.07 -6.81 6.95
N ASN A 302 -16.59 -7.90 7.55
CA ASN A 302 -17.14 -9.04 6.82
C ASN A 302 -18.34 -8.63 5.95
N GLU A 303 -19.37 -8.04 6.54
CA GLU A 303 -20.57 -7.60 5.81
C GLU A 303 -20.21 -6.60 4.71
N THR A 304 -19.33 -5.65 5.02
CA THR A 304 -18.84 -4.67 4.04
C THR A 304 -18.15 -5.36 2.86
N VAL A 305 -17.26 -6.32 3.10
CA VAL A 305 -16.56 -7.03 2.01
C VAL A 305 -17.50 -7.90 1.20
N LEU A 306 -18.48 -8.55 1.84
CA LEU A 306 -19.50 -9.33 1.12
C LEU A 306 -20.38 -8.44 0.23
N GLU A 307 -20.81 -7.28 0.73
CA GLU A 307 -21.54 -6.29 -0.05
C GLU A 307 -20.72 -5.75 -1.22
N LEU A 308 -19.42 -5.50 -1.01
CA LEU A 308 -18.52 -5.06 -2.07
C LEU A 308 -18.29 -6.16 -3.11
N LYS A 309 -18.16 -7.42 -2.69
CA LYS A 309 -17.86 -8.54 -3.59
C LYS A 309 -18.92 -8.74 -4.66
N ILE A 310 -20.19 -8.45 -4.35
CA ILE A 310 -21.32 -8.61 -5.29
C ILE A 310 -21.53 -7.38 -6.19
N ARG A 311 -20.73 -6.31 -6.02
CA ARG A 311 -20.85 -5.11 -6.86
C ARG A 311 -20.25 -5.36 -8.24
N PRO A 312 -20.98 -5.08 -9.34
CA PRO A 312 -20.51 -5.34 -10.70
C PRO A 312 -19.15 -4.71 -11.03
N GLU A 313 -18.82 -3.58 -10.41
CA GLU A 313 -17.53 -2.90 -10.63
C GLU A 313 -16.34 -3.64 -10.00
N LEU A 314 -16.60 -4.48 -9.00
CA LEU A 314 -15.61 -5.26 -8.23
C LEU A 314 -15.74 -6.77 -8.41
N SER A 315 -16.73 -7.26 -9.15
CA SER A 315 -16.88 -8.68 -9.50
C SER A 315 -16.31 -9.01 -10.88
N LYS A 316 -15.47 -8.14 -11.45
CA LYS A 316 -14.88 -8.33 -12.78
C LYS A 316 -13.76 -9.36 -12.74
N GLY A 317 -13.63 -10.12 -13.83
CA GLY A 317 -12.55 -11.09 -14.03
C GLY A 317 -12.89 -12.51 -13.58
N GLU A 318 -12.03 -13.45 -13.98
CA GLU A 318 -12.11 -14.85 -13.59
C GLU A 318 -11.49 -15.02 -12.20
N PRO A 319 -12.26 -15.43 -11.16
CA PRO A 319 -11.75 -15.48 -9.78
C PRO A 319 -10.52 -16.36 -9.60
N ARG A 320 -10.36 -17.40 -10.43
CA ARG A 320 -9.20 -18.31 -10.42
C ARG A 320 -7.92 -17.67 -10.92
N LEU A 321 -7.99 -16.50 -11.56
CA LEU A 321 -6.83 -15.73 -12.03
C LEU A 321 -6.38 -14.67 -11.03
N LEU A 322 -7.16 -14.42 -9.97
CA LEU A 322 -6.78 -13.48 -8.93
C LEU A 322 -5.49 -13.95 -8.25
N PRO A 323 -4.62 -13.01 -7.81
CA PRO A 323 -3.44 -13.36 -7.04
C PRO A 323 -3.79 -14.18 -5.80
N THR A 324 -3.15 -15.33 -5.66
CA THR A 324 -3.33 -16.23 -4.51
C THR A 324 -1.96 -16.70 -4.00
N ASP A 325 -1.86 -16.95 -2.69
CA ASP A 325 -0.73 -17.68 -2.10
C ASP A 325 -0.88 -19.17 -2.39
N LEU A 326 -0.04 -19.68 -3.30
CA LEU A 326 -0.05 -21.06 -3.75
C LEU A 326 1.03 -21.91 -3.05
N SER A 327 1.66 -21.39 -2.00
CA SER A 327 2.77 -22.06 -1.31
C SER A 327 2.40 -23.44 -0.76
N ALA A 328 1.15 -23.66 -0.35
CA ALA A 328 0.67 -24.97 0.11
C ALA A 328 0.50 -26.00 -1.03
N ARG A 329 0.47 -25.55 -2.29
CA ARG A 329 0.23 -26.37 -3.48
C ARG A 329 1.47 -26.53 -4.36
N ARG A 330 2.66 -26.21 -3.83
CA ARG A 330 3.94 -26.30 -4.56
C ARG A 330 4.15 -27.63 -5.27
N LYS A 331 3.94 -28.73 -4.55
CA LYS A 331 4.12 -30.08 -5.10
C LYS A 331 3.16 -30.36 -6.24
N GLU A 332 1.88 -30.05 -6.04
CA GLU A 332 0.83 -30.22 -7.06
C GLU A 332 1.13 -29.41 -8.32
N ILE A 333 1.56 -28.15 -8.16
CA ILE A 333 1.94 -27.30 -9.29
C ILE A 333 3.18 -27.84 -9.99
N LEU A 334 4.21 -28.27 -9.26
CA LEU A 334 5.42 -28.85 -9.84
C LEU A 334 5.10 -30.12 -10.65
N ASP A 335 4.34 -31.06 -10.07
CA ASP A 335 3.95 -32.32 -10.73
C ASP A 335 3.12 -32.07 -12.00
N ALA A 336 2.37 -30.96 -12.05
CA ALA A 336 1.55 -30.53 -13.17
C ALA A 336 2.28 -29.67 -14.22
N THR A 337 3.51 -29.23 -13.95
CA THR A 337 4.21 -28.26 -14.83
C THR A 337 5.30 -28.95 -15.65
N ARG A 338 5.32 -28.67 -16.95
CA ARG A 338 6.32 -29.20 -17.88
C ARG A 338 7.03 -28.05 -18.60
N LEU A 339 8.34 -28.20 -18.76
CA LEU A 339 9.17 -27.30 -19.56
C LEU A 339 9.48 -27.97 -20.90
N SER A 340 9.16 -27.28 -21.98
CA SER A 340 9.53 -27.66 -23.35
C SER A 340 10.55 -26.66 -23.89
N VAL A 341 11.56 -27.17 -24.59
CA VAL A 341 12.63 -26.39 -25.18
C VAL A 341 12.76 -26.81 -26.64
N ALA A 342 12.56 -25.86 -27.56
CA ALA A 342 12.73 -26.06 -28.99
C ALA A 342 13.79 -25.09 -29.50
N ARG A 343 14.91 -25.60 -30.01
CA ARG A 343 15.96 -24.77 -30.61
C ARG A 343 15.59 -24.37 -32.04
N ASP A 344 15.83 -23.12 -32.41
CA ASP A 344 15.89 -22.66 -33.79
C ASP A 344 17.35 -22.75 -34.28
N THR A 345 17.52 -22.80 -35.60
CA THR A 345 18.80 -22.80 -36.33
C THR A 345 19.65 -21.53 -36.13
N SER A 346 19.19 -20.57 -35.35
CA SER A 346 19.69 -19.19 -35.21
C SER A 346 20.29 -18.87 -33.84
N HIS A 347 20.75 -19.87 -33.07
CA HIS A 347 21.20 -19.70 -31.67
C HIS A 347 20.10 -19.22 -30.71
N GLU A 348 18.83 -19.41 -31.07
CA GLU A 348 17.68 -19.13 -30.20
C GLU A 348 17.04 -20.44 -29.71
N ALA A 349 16.51 -20.44 -28.49
CA ALA A 349 15.62 -21.46 -27.98
C ALA A 349 14.26 -20.85 -27.62
N ILE A 350 13.19 -21.45 -28.15
CA ILE A 350 11.84 -21.22 -27.66
C ILE A 350 11.65 -22.10 -26.43
N VAL A 351 11.47 -21.47 -25.29
CA VAL A 351 11.16 -22.14 -24.02
C VAL A 351 9.69 -21.90 -23.72
N ALA A 352 8.94 -22.97 -23.47
CA ALA A 352 7.52 -22.90 -23.16
C ALA A 352 7.16 -23.79 -21.96
N VAL A 353 6.32 -23.24 -21.09
CA VAL A 353 5.77 -23.88 -19.90
C VAL A 353 4.34 -24.31 -20.19
N GLU A 354 4.08 -25.58 -19.97
CA GLU A 354 2.75 -26.18 -20.08
C GLU A 354 2.29 -26.64 -18.70
N HIS A 355 1.00 -26.48 -18.43
CA HIS A 355 0.35 -26.92 -17.20
C HIS A 355 -0.71 -27.96 -17.52
N ASP A 356 -0.66 -29.10 -16.83
CA ASP A 356 -1.71 -30.10 -16.83
C ASP A 356 -2.71 -29.81 -15.70
N GLY A 357 -3.99 -29.68 -16.00
CA GLY A 357 -5.04 -29.51 -15.00
C GLY A 357 -5.24 -28.10 -14.42
N PHE A 358 -4.46 -27.09 -14.80
CA PHE A 358 -4.69 -25.68 -14.41
C PHE A 358 -4.76 -24.74 -15.60
N ILE A 359 -5.60 -23.71 -15.48
CA ILE A 359 -5.72 -22.66 -16.49
C ILE A 359 -4.48 -21.77 -16.51
N HIS A 360 -4.17 -21.17 -17.67
CA HIS A 360 -3.11 -20.19 -17.79
C HIS A 360 -3.31 -19.02 -16.80
N ASN A 361 -2.25 -18.54 -16.16
CA ASN A 361 -2.27 -17.52 -15.09
C ASN A 361 -3.07 -17.90 -13.83
N TYR A 362 -3.26 -19.20 -13.57
CA TYR A 362 -3.90 -19.65 -12.33
C TYR A 362 -3.25 -19.02 -11.09
N GLY A 363 -4.05 -18.43 -10.20
CA GLY A 363 -3.58 -17.77 -8.98
C GLY A 363 -2.61 -16.60 -9.20
N GLY A 364 -2.56 -16.05 -10.42
CA GLY A 364 -1.62 -15.00 -10.80
C GLY A 364 -0.17 -15.45 -10.99
N ILE A 365 0.07 -16.73 -11.33
CA ILE A 365 1.42 -17.26 -11.57
C ILE A 365 2.17 -16.43 -12.63
N ARG A 366 3.45 -16.15 -12.36
CA ARG A 366 4.40 -15.46 -13.25
C ARG A 366 5.65 -16.32 -13.45
N TYR A 367 6.28 -16.16 -14.61
CA TYR A 367 7.42 -16.96 -15.05
C TYR A 367 8.68 -16.09 -15.13
N SER A 368 9.73 -16.54 -14.47
CA SER A 368 11.09 -16.02 -14.60
C SER A 368 11.92 -17.00 -15.43
N PHE A 369 12.19 -16.67 -16.69
CA PHE A 369 13.05 -17.50 -17.55
C PHE A 369 14.51 -17.11 -17.35
N PHE A 370 15.38 -18.11 -17.25
CA PHE A 370 16.82 -17.90 -17.06
C PHE A 370 17.64 -18.90 -17.85
N VAL A 371 18.90 -18.55 -18.06
CA VAL A 371 19.93 -19.39 -18.66
C VAL A 371 21.09 -19.49 -17.68
N THR A 372 21.65 -20.69 -17.51
CA THR A 372 22.81 -20.92 -16.65
C THR A 372 24.03 -21.22 -17.52
N THR A 373 25.14 -20.55 -17.25
CA THR A 373 26.43 -20.74 -17.93
C THR A 373 27.25 -21.84 -17.27
N ALA A 374 28.28 -22.32 -17.96
CA ALA A 374 29.15 -23.40 -17.48
C ALA A 374 29.89 -23.09 -16.15
N ASP A 375 30.11 -21.80 -15.85
CA ASP A 375 30.68 -21.33 -14.58
C ASP A 375 29.64 -21.23 -13.44
N GLY A 376 28.38 -21.56 -13.71
CA GLY A 376 27.27 -21.51 -12.75
C GLY A 376 26.62 -20.13 -12.64
N SER A 377 27.02 -19.13 -13.43
CA SER A 377 26.34 -17.84 -13.45
C SER A 377 24.95 -17.96 -14.07
N GLU A 378 24.01 -17.15 -13.59
CA GLU A 378 22.64 -17.13 -14.09
C GLU A 378 22.31 -15.79 -14.74
N ARG A 379 21.78 -15.87 -15.96
CA ARG A 379 21.22 -14.74 -16.68
C ARG A 379 19.70 -14.85 -16.70
N THR A 380 19.02 -14.05 -15.88
CA THR A 380 17.54 -13.91 -15.97
C THR A 380 17.19 -13.09 -17.21
N VAL A 381 16.40 -13.68 -18.11
CA VAL A 381 16.08 -13.09 -19.42
C VAL A 381 14.73 -12.37 -19.41
N ALA A 382 13.79 -12.85 -18.59
CA ALA A 382 12.43 -12.33 -18.59
C ALA A 382 11.72 -12.59 -17.26
N PHE A 383 10.85 -11.67 -16.84
CA PHE A 383 9.83 -11.88 -15.81
C PHE A 383 8.46 -11.42 -16.36
N MET A 384 7.55 -12.35 -16.63
CA MET A 384 6.30 -12.04 -17.33
C MET A 384 5.17 -13.02 -17.01
N PRO A 385 3.91 -12.65 -17.27
CA PRO A 385 2.77 -13.57 -17.20
C PRO A 385 2.72 -14.56 -18.38
N ALA A 386 3.49 -14.36 -19.45
CA ALA A 386 3.51 -15.27 -20.58
C ALA A 386 4.24 -16.57 -20.22
N SER A 387 3.61 -17.71 -20.48
CA SER A 387 4.19 -19.03 -20.22
C SER A 387 5.21 -19.48 -21.27
N ASN A 388 5.54 -18.64 -22.25
CA ASN A 388 6.59 -18.94 -23.24
C ASN A 388 7.45 -17.73 -23.56
N ARG A 389 8.68 -17.99 -24.01
CA ARG A 389 9.64 -16.97 -24.39
C ARG A 389 10.70 -17.51 -25.35
N ARG A 390 11.18 -16.65 -26.25
CA ARG A 390 12.43 -16.87 -26.99
C ARG A 390 13.60 -16.39 -26.16
N LEU A 391 14.58 -17.26 -25.97
CA LEU A 391 15.82 -17.01 -25.27
C LEU A 391 16.98 -17.14 -26.26
N GLU A 392 17.90 -16.19 -26.21
CA GLU A 392 19.18 -16.28 -26.92
C GLU A 392 20.09 -17.23 -26.14
N ILE A 393 20.64 -18.25 -26.81
CA ILE A 393 21.53 -19.26 -26.23
C ILE A 393 22.93 -19.07 -26.81
N ASN A 394 23.87 -18.78 -25.94
CA ASN A 394 25.26 -18.50 -26.28
C ASN A 394 26.14 -19.74 -26.12
N GLU A 395 27.31 -19.70 -26.74
CA GLU A 395 28.38 -20.67 -26.50
C GLU A 395 28.79 -20.63 -25.01
N GLY A 396 28.74 -21.78 -24.34
CA GLY A 396 29.00 -21.89 -22.90
C GLY A 396 27.75 -21.85 -22.00
N ASP A 397 26.55 -21.65 -22.55
CA ASP A 397 25.29 -21.86 -21.82
C ASP A 397 25.02 -23.36 -21.64
N VAL A 398 24.77 -23.84 -20.42
CA VAL A 398 24.64 -25.29 -20.12
C VAL A 398 23.23 -25.73 -19.78
N SER A 399 22.35 -24.80 -19.42
CA SER A 399 20.94 -25.11 -19.18
C SER A 399 20.04 -23.89 -19.38
N VAL A 400 18.78 -24.17 -19.64
CA VAL A 400 17.69 -23.17 -19.58
C VAL A 400 16.72 -23.58 -18.50
N GLY A 401 16.14 -22.60 -17.81
CA GLY A 401 15.21 -22.87 -16.74
C GLY A 401 14.10 -21.85 -16.63
N VAL A 402 13.11 -22.20 -15.81
CA VAL A 402 12.02 -21.32 -15.44
C VAL A 402 11.75 -21.42 -13.95
N ARG A 403 11.62 -20.27 -13.28
CA ARG A 403 11.07 -20.17 -11.92
C ARG A 403 9.64 -19.67 -11.99
N LEU A 404 8.75 -20.35 -11.28
CA LEU A 404 7.36 -19.96 -11.15
C LEU A 404 7.16 -19.26 -9.82
N ARG A 405 6.54 -18.08 -9.85
CA ARG A 405 6.13 -17.33 -8.67
C ARG A 405 4.62 -17.18 -8.67
N ASP A 406 3.98 -17.38 -7.53
CA ASP A 406 2.54 -17.16 -7.39
C ASP A 406 2.17 -15.67 -7.42
N GLY A 407 0.87 -15.36 -7.40
CA GLY A 407 0.40 -13.97 -7.39
C GLY A 407 0.85 -13.17 -6.15
N PHE A 408 1.25 -13.85 -5.08
CA PHE A 408 1.80 -13.25 -3.86
C PHE A 408 3.33 -13.08 -3.93
N GLY A 409 3.95 -13.41 -5.07
CA GLY A 409 5.38 -13.31 -5.32
C GLY A 409 6.21 -14.42 -4.67
N THR A 410 5.57 -15.43 -4.09
CA THR A 410 6.25 -16.58 -3.50
C THR A 410 6.76 -17.48 -4.62
N GLU A 411 8.05 -17.81 -4.60
CA GLU A 411 8.58 -18.83 -5.50
C GLU A 411 7.98 -20.20 -5.16
N ILE A 412 7.39 -20.84 -6.16
CA ILE A 412 6.66 -22.09 -6.03
C ILE A 412 7.56 -23.27 -6.41
N CYS A 413 8.14 -23.19 -7.61
CA CYS A 413 9.04 -24.21 -8.13
C CYS A 413 9.99 -23.63 -9.17
N GLU A 414 11.06 -24.39 -9.42
CA GLU A 414 12.03 -24.17 -10.48
C GLU A 414 12.12 -25.46 -11.32
N ILE A 415 12.18 -25.30 -12.65
CA ILE A 415 12.37 -26.40 -13.59
C ILE A 415 13.51 -26.02 -14.51
N VAL A 416 14.46 -26.95 -14.67
CA VAL A 416 15.68 -26.76 -15.47
C VAL A 416 15.76 -27.85 -16.53
N HIS A 417 16.19 -27.47 -17.73
CA HIS A 417 16.47 -28.35 -18.86
C HIS A 417 17.94 -28.17 -19.27
N SER A 418 18.71 -29.25 -19.19
CA SER A 418 20.11 -29.26 -19.63
C SER A 418 20.21 -29.14 -21.14
N LEU A 419 21.14 -28.31 -21.61
CA LEU A 419 21.47 -28.16 -23.02
C LEU A 419 22.56 -29.19 -23.36
N ASP A 420 22.32 -30.01 -24.39
CA ASP A 420 23.31 -31.00 -24.84
C ASP A 420 24.55 -30.28 -25.42
N PRO A 421 25.78 -30.57 -24.90
CA PRO A 421 27.02 -30.01 -25.44
C PRO A 421 27.36 -30.48 -26.85
N GLU A 422 26.91 -31.68 -27.28
CA GLU A 422 27.19 -32.19 -28.63
C GLU A 422 26.33 -31.51 -29.72
N GLN A 423 25.42 -30.62 -29.31
CA GLN A 423 24.54 -29.83 -30.18
C GLN A 423 24.79 -28.31 -30.05
N GLN A 424 25.84 -27.89 -29.33
CA GLN A 424 26.38 -26.51 -29.32
C GLN A 424 27.41 -26.36 -30.42
#